data_AF-A0A140GS41-F1
#
_entry.id   AF-A0A140GS41-F1
#
_cell.length_a   1.000
_cell.length_b   1.000
_cell.length_c   1.000
_cell.angle_alpha   90.00
_cell.angle_beta   90.00
_cell.angle_gamma   90.00
#
_symmetry.space_group_name_H-M   'P 1'
#
loop_
_entity.id
_entity.type
_entity.pdbx_description
1 polymer ?
#
loop_
_entity_poly.entity_id
_entity_poly.type
_entity_poly.pdbx_seq_one_letter_code
_entity_poly.pdbx_strand_id
1 'polypeptide(L)'
;MNFLNIPQHKNCKNCGGCCGPVPINKAEKAIIEKYVQKHKPLYNKHNNILECKFRMNGKCTIYAVRPVLCRIFGVVEGLDCPNGNSANLNASLFVQKEKEIGLLNNVIKTNY
;
A
#
# COMPACT_ATOMS: atom_id res chain seq x y z
N MET A 1 4.52 14.24 5.19
CA MET A 1 3.28 14.69 5.87
C MET A 1 2.10 13.94 5.26
N ASN A 2 1.16 13.47 6.10
CA ASN A 2 0.02 12.69 5.66
C ASN A 2 -1.14 13.66 5.35
N PHE A 3 -1.10 14.31 4.18
CA PHE A 3 -2.05 15.36 3.79
C PHE A 3 -3.52 14.90 3.71
N LEU A 4 -3.74 13.59 3.77
CA LEU A 4 -5.05 12.98 3.62
C LEU A 4 -5.81 12.82 4.96
N ASN A 5 -5.25 13.20 6.12
CA ASN A 5 -5.91 13.06 7.43
C ASN A 5 -6.49 11.64 7.69
N ILE A 6 -5.80 10.61 7.20
CA ILE A 6 -6.19 9.21 7.41
C ILE A 6 -5.87 8.82 8.86
N PRO A 7 -6.84 8.28 9.63
CA PRO A 7 -6.61 7.88 11.01
C PRO A 7 -5.56 6.75 11.11
N GLN A 8 -4.85 6.72 12.23
CA GLN A 8 -3.86 5.68 12.49
C GLN A 8 -4.54 4.35 12.79
N HIS A 9 -4.04 3.27 12.17
CA HIS A 9 -4.43 1.89 12.50
C HIS A 9 -3.89 1.51 13.88
N LYS A 10 -4.77 1.38 14.88
CA LYS A 10 -4.37 1.07 16.26
C LYS A 10 -4.22 -0.43 16.53
N ASN A 11 -4.87 -1.29 15.75
CA ASN A 11 -4.90 -2.74 16.00
C ASN A 11 -4.14 -3.56 14.94
N CYS A 12 -3.21 -2.93 14.22
CA CYS A 12 -2.44 -3.64 13.19
C CYS A 12 -1.49 -4.66 13.85
N LYS A 13 -1.71 -5.96 13.59
CA LYS A 13 -0.88 -7.06 14.09
C LYS A 13 0.14 -7.56 13.07
N ASN A 14 0.50 -6.73 12.08
CA ASN A 14 1.40 -7.13 10.99
C ASN A 14 0.96 -8.43 10.27
N CYS A 15 -0.35 -8.71 10.11
CA CYS A 15 -0.81 -9.96 9.50
C CYS A 15 -0.56 -10.04 7.99
N GLY A 16 -0.61 -8.91 7.28
CA GLY A 16 -0.44 -8.85 5.83
C GLY A 16 -1.71 -9.05 5.01
N GLY A 17 -2.88 -9.18 5.64
CA GLY A 17 -4.15 -9.34 4.92
C GLY A 17 -4.53 -8.16 4.01
N CYS A 18 -3.89 -7.00 4.17
CA CYS A 18 -4.02 -5.84 3.29
C CYS A 18 -2.91 -5.73 2.22
N CYS A 19 -1.98 -6.68 2.18
CA CYS A 19 -0.79 -6.64 1.34
C CYS A 19 -0.97 -7.42 0.05
N GLY A 20 -1.83 -6.94 -0.86
CA GLY A 20 -1.99 -7.46 -2.23
C GLY A 20 -3.44 -7.86 -2.55
N PRO A 21 -3.89 -7.77 -3.82
CA PRO A 21 -3.36 -6.97 -4.94
C PRO A 21 -3.55 -5.46 -4.72
N VAL A 22 -2.58 -4.64 -5.14
CA VAL A 22 -2.60 -3.18 -4.90
C VAL A 22 -2.49 -2.43 -6.22
N PRO A 23 -3.59 -1.93 -6.81
CA PRO A 23 -3.49 -0.98 -7.91
C PRO A 23 -2.87 0.33 -7.47
N ILE A 24 -2.12 0.96 -8.40
CA ILE A 24 -1.51 2.28 -8.18
C ILE A 24 -1.66 3.16 -9.42
N ASN A 25 -1.61 4.48 -9.22
CA ASN A 25 -1.60 5.48 -10.29
C ASN A 25 -0.17 5.99 -10.63
N LYS A 26 -0.08 6.93 -11.57
CA LYS A 26 1.20 7.50 -12.02
C LYS A 26 1.93 8.27 -10.92
N ALA A 27 1.20 9.07 -10.13
CA ALA A 27 1.79 9.85 -9.04
C ALA A 27 2.39 8.95 -7.95
N GLU A 28 1.66 7.91 -7.54
CA GLU A 28 2.13 6.93 -6.56
C GLU A 28 3.35 6.17 -7.08
N LYS A 29 3.33 5.74 -8.35
CA LYS A 29 4.48 5.09 -8.99
C LYS A 29 5.74 5.95 -8.87
N ALA A 30 5.66 7.23 -9.25
CA ALA A 30 6.80 8.13 -9.22
C ALA A 30 7.39 8.30 -7.81
N ILE A 31 6.53 8.44 -6.79
CA ILE A 31 6.94 8.56 -5.39
C ILE A 31 7.63 7.27 -4.92
N ILE A 32 7.05 6.11 -5.23
CA ILE A 32 7.58 4.81 -4.82
C ILE A 32 8.90 4.51 -5.52
N GLU A 33 9.01 4.77 -6.83
CA GLU A 33 10.26 4.57 -7.59
C GLU A 33 11.39 5.44 -7.04
N LYS A 34 11.12 6.73 -6.76
CA LYS A 34 12.11 7.62 -6.13
C LYS A 34 12.57 7.08 -4.78
N TYR A 35 11.64 6.57 -3.96
CA TYR A 35 11.97 5.97 -2.67
C TYR A 35 12.81 4.70 -2.83
N VAL A 36 12.42 3.81 -3.75
CA VAL A 36 13.11 2.54 -4.02
C VAL A 36 14.53 2.79 -4.52
N GLN A 37 14.71 3.72 -5.46
CA GLN A 37 16.04 4.09 -5.97
C GLN A 37 16.95 4.61 -4.85
N LYS A 38 16.41 5.44 -3.95
CA LYS A 38 17.18 6.04 -2.85
C LYS A 38 17.51 5.04 -1.73
N HIS A 39 16.54 4.24 -1.30
CA HIS A 39 16.66 3.43 -0.07
C HIS A 39 16.96 1.96 -0.33
N LYS A 40 16.87 1.49 -1.60
CA LYS A 40 17.12 0.10 -2.00
C LYS A 40 16.42 -0.91 -1.06
N PRO A 41 15.10 -0.79 -0.84
CA PRO A 41 14.38 -1.66 0.08
C PRO A 41 14.44 -3.12 -0.37
N LEU A 42 14.44 -4.05 0.59
CA LEU A 42 14.28 -5.47 0.29
C LEU A 42 12.89 -5.73 -0.32
N TYR A 43 12.84 -6.71 -1.22
CA TYR A 43 11.60 -7.20 -1.81
C TYR A 43 11.62 -8.72 -1.90
N ASN A 44 10.42 -9.28 -1.77
CA ASN A 44 10.17 -10.68 -1.98
C ASN A 44 10.23 -10.97 -3.50
N LYS A 45 11.01 -11.99 -3.89
CA LYS A 45 11.14 -12.43 -5.28
C LYS A 45 10.02 -13.38 -5.71
N HIS A 46 9.17 -13.82 -4.78
CA HIS A 46 8.05 -14.71 -5.08
C HIS A 46 6.96 -13.98 -5.88
N ASN A 47 6.45 -14.64 -6.92
CA ASN A 47 5.54 -14.06 -7.91
C ASN A 47 4.05 -14.34 -7.57
N ASN A 48 3.70 -14.32 -6.28
CA ASN A 48 2.31 -14.46 -5.85
C ASN A 48 1.60 -13.10 -5.95
N ILE A 49 0.60 -12.99 -6.82
CA ILE A 49 -0.15 -11.74 -7.02
C ILE A 49 -0.93 -11.29 -5.78
N LEU A 50 -1.25 -12.24 -4.89
CA LEU A 50 -1.94 -12.00 -3.63
C LEU A 50 -1.00 -11.49 -2.54
N GLU A 51 0.32 -11.51 -2.76
CA GLU A 51 1.31 -11.04 -1.80
C GLU A 51 2.09 -9.85 -2.34
N CYS A 52 2.10 -8.75 -1.60
CA CYS A 52 2.89 -7.57 -1.96
C CYS A 52 4.39 -7.88 -1.85
N LYS A 53 5.14 -7.65 -2.94
CA LYS A 53 6.59 -7.87 -2.95
C LYS A 53 7.37 -7.01 -1.95
N PHE A 54 6.82 -5.88 -1.50
CA PHE A 54 7.45 -5.04 -0.48
C PHE A 54 7.16 -5.50 0.95
N ARG A 55 6.53 -6.67 1.13
CA ARG A 55 6.31 -7.27 2.44
C ARG A 55 7.43 -8.26 2.75
N MET A 56 8.28 -7.92 3.71
CA MET A 56 9.41 -8.73 4.17
C MET A 56 9.34 -8.88 5.69
N ASN A 57 9.46 -10.11 6.19
CA ASN A 57 9.47 -10.43 7.62
C ASN A 57 8.32 -9.74 8.40
N GLY A 58 7.11 -9.79 7.83
CA GLY A 58 5.91 -9.19 8.42
C GLY A 58 5.79 -7.67 8.27
N LYS A 59 6.79 -6.97 7.70
CA LYS A 59 6.84 -5.51 7.61
C LYS A 59 6.82 -5.03 6.16
N CYS A 60 6.33 -3.82 5.93
CA CYS A 60 6.39 -3.15 4.63
C CYS A 60 7.71 -2.38 4.49
N THR A 61 8.50 -2.71 3.48
CA THR A 61 9.82 -2.08 3.24
C THR A 61 9.72 -0.70 2.58
N ILE A 62 8.53 -0.32 2.10
CA ILE A 62 8.20 1.00 1.57
C ILE A 62 7.15 1.75 2.41
N TYR A 63 7.08 1.46 3.72
CA TYR A 63 6.00 1.95 4.61
C TYR A 63 5.73 3.45 4.51
N ALA A 64 6.80 4.26 4.41
CA ALA A 64 6.72 5.72 4.33
C ALA A 64 6.00 6.24 3.07
N VAL A 65 6.10 5.50 1.97
CA VAL A 65 5.54 5.85 0.65
C VAL A 65 4.46 4.88 0.19
N ARG A 66 3.78 4.20 1.13
CA ARG A 66 2.67 3.31 0.81
C ARG A 66 1.63 4.01 -0.09
N PRO A 67 1.08 3.30 -1.09
CA PRO A 67 -0.09 3.75 -1.83
C PRO A 67 -1.25 4.15 -0.92
N VAL A 68 -2.12 5.02 -1.40
CA VAL A 68 -3.33 5.46 -0.70
C VAL A 68 -4.18 4.25 -0.31
N LEU A 69 -4.36 3.29 -1.23
CA LEU A 69 -5.15 2.08 -0.95
C LEU A 69 -4.63 1.33 0.30
N CYS A 70 -3.32 1.19 0.43
CA CYS A 70 -2.71 0.56 1.61
C CYS A 70 -2.86 1.39 2.90
N ARG A 71 -3.09 2.69 2.81
CA ARG A 71 -3.32 3.58 3.96
C ARG A 71 -4.78 3.59 4.39
N ILE A 72 -5.73 3.45 3.47
CA ILE A 72 -7.16 3.50 3.78
C ILE A 72 -7.76 2.13 4.13
N PHE A 73 -7.04 1.03 3.86
CA PHE A 73 -7.49 -0.30 4.23
C PHE A 73 -7.76 -0.39 5.75
N GLY A 74 -8.94 -0.86 6.12
CA GLY A 74 -9.43 -0.98 7.49
C GLY A 74 -10.12 0.27 8.02
N VAL A 75 -10.17 1.38 7.27
CA VAL A 75 -10.79 2.63 7.73
C VAL A 75 -11.84 3.18 6.77
N VAL A 76 -12.11 2.49 5.67
CA VAL A 76 -13.17 2.80 4.69
C VAL A 76 -14.05 1.58 4.46
N GLU A 77 -15.30 1.83 4.06
CA GLU A 77 -16.25 0.77 3.70
C GLU A 77 -15.72 -0.11 2.54
N GLY A 78 -15.90 -1.43 2.65
CA GLY A 78 -15.49 -2.41 1.63
C GLY A 78 -14.01 -2.82 1.67
N LEU A 79 -13.19 -2.22 2.54
CA LEU A 79 -11.80 -2.60 2.78
C LEU A 79 -11.58 -3.00 4.24
N ASP A 80 -12.39 -3.91 4.76
CA ASP A 80 -12.38 -4.24 6.19
C ASP A 80 -11.09 -4.92 6.66
N CYS A 81 -10.64 -4.54 7.85
CA CYS A 81 -9.49 -5.19 8.48
C CYS A 81 -9.97 -6.33 9.40
N PRO A 82 -9.50 -7.57 9.24
CA PRO A 82 -9.91 -8.69 10.10
C PRO A 82 -9.43 -8.55 11.55
N ASN A 83 -8.45 -7.66 11.80
CA ASN A 83 -7.98 -7.34 13.16
C ASN A 83 -8.72 -6.14 13.77
N GLY A 84 -9.72 -5.60 13.06
CA GLY A 84 -10.55 -4.46 13.49
C GLY A 84 -9.79 -3.14 13.47
N ASN A 85 -10.09 -2.26 12.52
CA ASN A 85 -9.74 -0.84 12.60
C ASN A 85 -11.05 -0.05 12.62
N SER A 86 -11.11 1.00 13.43
CA SER A 86 -12.38 1.53 13.97
C SER A 86 -12.97 2.72 13.21
N ALA A 87 -12.64 2.89 11.94
CA ALA A 87 -13.13 4.01 11.15
C ALA A 87 -13.99 3.55 9.98
N ASN A 88 -15.05 4.31 9.70
CA ASN A 88 -15.93 4.13 8.56
C ASN A 88 -15.95 5.44 7.76
N LEU A 89 -14.97 5.58 6.89
CA LEU A 89 -14.78 6.75 6.04
C LEU A 89 -15.20 6.44 4.61
N ASN A 90 -15.62 7.48 3.88
CA ASN A 90 -15.91 7.34 2.46
C ASN A 90 -14.60 7.30 1.66
N ALA A 91 -14.37 6.21 0.90
CA ALA A 91 -13.16 6.04 0.10
C ALA A 91 -12.95 7.15 -0.95
N SER A 92 -14.02 7.79 -1.44
CA SER A 92 -13.95 8.90 -2.40
C SER A 92 -13.22 10.14 -1.87
N LEU A 93 -13.03 10.25 -0.55
CA LEU A 93 -12.22 11.31 0.07
C LEU A 93 -10.71 11.14 -0.20
N PHE A 94 -10.27 9.94 -0.56
CA PHE A 94 -8.85 9.59 -0.66
C PHE A 94 -8.45 9.08 -2.04
N VAL A 95 -9.33 8.33 -2.69
CA VAL A 95 -9.04 7.74 -4.00
C VAL A 95 -8.93 8.87 -5.02
N GLN A 96 -7.75 8.98 -5.62
CA GLN A 96 -7.48 10.00 -6.63
C GLN A 96 -8.29 9.71 -7.89
N LYS A 97 -8.74 10.76 -8.59
CA LYS A 97 -9.41 10.64 -9.90
C LYS A 97 -8.50 10.11 -11.00
N GLU A 98 -7.19 10.04 -10.76
CA GLU A 98 -6.23 9.51 -11.72
C GLU A 98 -6.45 8.03 -11.98
N LYS A 99 -6.40 7.65 -13.26
CA LYS A 99 -6.54 6.26 -13.69
C LYS A 99 -5.40 5.40 -13.15
N GLU A 100 -5.75 4.25 -12.60
CA GLU A 100 -4.81 3.19 -12.25
C GLU A 100 -4.03 2.74 -13.49
N ILE A 101 -2.73 2.50 -13.30
CA ILE A 101 -1.83 2.06 -14.39
C ILE A 101 -1.39 0.60 -14.24
N GLY A 102 -1.88 -0.08 -13.20
CA GLY A 102 -1.62 -1.49 -12.94
C GLY A 102 -1.30 -1.76 -11.47
N LEU A 103 -0.96 -3.02 -11.19
CA LEU A 103 -0.66 -3.48 -9.84
C LEU A 103 0.78 -3.13 -9.43
N LEU A 104 0.96 -2.71 -8.18
CA LEU A 104 2.24 -2.33 -7.56
C LEU A 104 3.37 -3.34 -7.83
N ASN A 105 3.06 -4.63 -7.74
CA ASN A 105 4.01 -5.71 -7.98
C ASN A 105 4.58 -5.67 -9.41
N ASN A 106 3.75 -5.31 -10.40
CA ASN A 106 4.05 -5.34 -11.84
C ASN A 106 4.59 -3.99 -12.34
N VAL A 107 4.06 -2.89 -11.82
CA VAL A 107 4.34 -1.53 -12.30
C VAL A 107 5.69 -1.02 -11.79
N ILE A 108 6.04 -1.32 -10.54
CA ILE A 108 7.34 -0.90 -9.98
C ILE A 108 8.40 -1.89 -10.43
N LYS A 109 9.36 -1.46 -11.23
CA LYS A 109 10.49 -2.33 -11.59
C LYS A 109 11.48 -2.41 -10.42
N THR A 110 11.92 -3.62 -10.11
CA THR A 110 12.95 -3.91 -9.11
C THR A 110 14.07 -4.65 -9.84
N ASN A 111 15.30 -4.16 -9.77
CA ASN A 111 16.45 -4.79 -10.42
C ASN A 111 16.86 -6.02 -9.59
N TYR A 112 16.50 -7.22 -10.05
CA TYR A 112 16.74 -8.50 -9.36
C TYR A 112 18.20 -8.91 -9.25
#